data_AF-A0A6P0X081-F1
#
_entry.id   AF-A0A6P0X081-F1
#
_cell.length_a   1.000
_cell.length_b   1.000
_cell.length_c   1.000
_cell.angle_alpha   90.00
_cell.angle_beta   90.00
_cell.angle_gamma   90.00
#
_symmetry.space_group_name_H-M   'P 1'
#
loop_
_entity.id
_entity.type
_entity.pdbx_description
1 polymer ?
#
loop_
_entity_poly.entity_id
_entity_poly.type
_entity_poly.pdbx_seq_one_letter_code
_entity_poly.pdbx_strand_id
1 'polypeptide(L)'
;MSDHIYDISFNYWNSAVLRASVKLGLFNLLEGQSLPAQEIYQQLETNPSFTQSFLETCVILGLIKQEKGQYQNTEETSEFLVLGKPKYIGDHIIHITNCWYTWGNLDQLIRDGRTQLPFETGFVDADTYWTDYMKGQHSRATAGQGSYLVENVNLKDKRKLLDLGGGAGSYSIALCAANPQLQAFIVEQPEPLEIAGPLVEEQNLTDQITLVEGDFNTIDLETDYDVVLISGVVCTKSETECRYLFQKAYNALIPGGLVIVQDFMQIGRSSQQQFLDIMMDLYLKIAFDPGASDRLGDEVQSWLTDVGFTNPQQIPLPTQFALILADKP
;
A
#
# COMPACT_ATOMS: atom_id res chain seq x y z
N MET A 1 -29.10 21.86 -13.33
CA MET A 1 -27.64 21.62 -13.35
C MET A 1 -27.42 20.42 -12.44
N SER A 2 -26.63 19.42 -12.83
CA SER A 2 -26.48 18.21 -12.00
C SER A 2 -25.44 18.47 -10.93
N ASP A 3 -25.85 18.67 -9.68
CA ASP A 3 -24.94 18.95 -8.55
C ASP A 3 -23.85 17.87 -8.43
N HIS A 4 -24.23 16.61 -8.62
CA HIS A 4 -23.30 15.48 -8.62
C HIS A 4 -22.17 15.56 -9.66
N ILE A 5 -22.47 16.01 -10.89
CA ILE A 5 -21.44 16.14 -11.94
C ILE A 5 -20.48 17.28 -11.60
N TYR A 6 -21.00 18.37 -11.04
CA TYR A 6 -20.17 19.46 -10.57
C TYR A 6 -19.28 19.01 -9.42
N ASP A 7 -19.82 18.30 -8.43
CA ASP A 7 -19.06 17.76 -7.29
C ASP A 7 -17.86 16.93 -7.75
N ILE A 8 -18.09 15.99 -8.68
CA ILE A 8 -17.00 15.18 -9.27
C ILE A 8 -15.96 16.06 -9.96
N SER A 9 -16.38 17.11 -10.69
CA SER A 9 -15.47 17.95 -11.48
C SER A 9 -14.43 18.70 -10.66
N PHE A 10 -14.70 18.97 -9.37
CA PHE A 10 -13.77 19.65 -8.47
C PHE A 10 -13.24 18.77 -7.32
N ASN A 11 -13.60 17.48 -7.27
CA ASN A 11 -13.09 16.55 -6.23
C ASN A 11 -11.56 16.50 -6.15
N TYR A 12 -10.86 16.73 -7.26
CA TYR A 12 -9.41 16.79 -7.25
C TYR A 12 -8.87 17.95 -6.37
N TRP A 13 -9.61 19.07 -6.22
CA TRP A 13 -9.22 20.15 -5.31
C TRP A 13 -9.05 19.65 -3.87
N ASN A 14 -9.95 18.76 -3.42
CA ASN A 14 -9.90 18.19 -2.08
C ASN A 14 -8.61 17.36 -1.89
N SER A 15 -8.27 16.53 -2.87
CA SER A 15 -7.04 15.74 -2.86
C SER A 15 -5.78 16.62 -2.90
N ALA A 16 -5.79 17.72 -3.66
CA ALA A 16 -4.68 18.67 -3.70
C ALA A 16 -4.47 19.37 -2.35
N VAL A 17 -5.55 19.79 -1.69
CA VAL A 17 -5.50 20.39 -0.36
C VAL A 17 -4.94 19.40 0.66
N LEU A 18 -5.45 18.16 0.67
CA LEU A 18 -4.95 17.12 1.56
C LEU A 18 -3.45 16.83 1.34
N ARG A 19 -3.01 16.65 0.08
CA ARG A 19 -1.59 16.47 -0.26
C ARG A 19 -0.76 17.65 0.23
N ALA A 20 -1.21 18.89 -0.01
CA ALA A 20 -0.51 20.08 0.42
C ALA A 20 -0.39 20.15 1.96
N SER A 21 -1.44 19.80 2.70
CA SER A 21 -1.42 19.79 4.17
C SER A 21 -0.38 18.83 4.73
N VAL A 22 -0.25 17.64 4.13
CA VAL A 22 0.80 16.67 4.49
C VAL A 22 2.18 17.23 4.14
N LYS A 23 2.39 17.72 2.91
CA LYS A 23 3.70 18.23 2.46
C LYS A 23 4.17 19.46 3.24
N LEU A 24 3.25 20.32 3.66
CA LEU A 24 3.55 21.49 4.48
C LEU A 24 3.80 21.12 5.95
N GLY A 25 3.53 19.88 6.38
CA GLY A 25 3.66 19.49 7.79
C GLY A 25 2.63 20.15 8.71
N LEU A 26 1.49 20.59 8.16
CA LEU A 26 0.45 21.32 8.91
C LEU A 26 -0.05 20.51 10.11
N PHE A 27 -0.32 19.21 9.91
CA PHE A 27 -0.90 18.37 10.96
C PHE A 27 0.10 18.07 12.09
N ASN A 28 1.38 17.92 11.76
CA ASN A 28 2.44 17.81 12.76
C ASN A 28 2.60 19.09 13.57
N LEU A 29 2.54 20.25 12.91
CA LEU A 29 2.58 21.55 13.58
C LEU A 29 1.42 21.70 14.59
N LEU A 30 0.20 21.31 14.20
CA LEU A 30 -0.99 21.47 15.03
C LEU A 30 -1.20 20.35 16.06
N GLU A 31 -0.31 19.37 16.15
CA GLU A 31 -0.50 18.26 17.08
C GLU A 31 -0.36 18.72 18.54
N GLY A 32 -1.41 18.47 19.34
CA GLY A 32 -1.43 18.81 20.77
C GLY A 32 -1.58 20.29 21.09
N GLN A 33 -1.82 21.14 20.08
CA GLN A 33 -1.94 22.59 20.26
C GLN A 33 -2.96 23.22 19.32
N SER A 34 -3.33 24.47 19.61
CA SER A 34 -4.20 25.30 18.78
C SER A 34 -3.52 26.63 18.53
N LEU A 35 -3.40 27.02 17.26
CA LEU A 35 -2.60 28.18 16.84
C LEU A 35 -3.44 29.18 16.02
N PRO A 36 -3.26 30.49 16.19
CA PRO A 36 -3.82 31.46 15.26
C PRO A 36 -3.13 31.36 13.89
N ALA A 37 -3.83 31.75 12.82
CA ALA A 37 -3.28 31.72 11.45
C ALA A 37 -1.91 32.41 11.33
N GLN A 38 -1.70 33.49 12.10
CA GLN A 38 -0.44 34.23 12.15
C GLN A 38 0.76 33.36 12.52
N GLU A 39 0.62 32.55 13.55
CA GLU A 39 1.70 31.68 14.00
C GLU A 39 1.90 30.53 13.02
N ILE A 40 0.82 30.03 12.41
CA ILE A 40 0.90 28.94 11.42
C ILE A 40 1.69 29.36 10.19
N TYR A 41 1.36 30.47 9.53
CA TYR A 41 2.10 30.86 8.32
C TYR A 41 3.54 31.30 8.63
N GLN A 42 3.82 31.75 9.86
CA GLN A 42 5.20 32.05 10.29
C GLN A 42 6.01 30.77 10.46
N GLN A 43 5.45 29.75 11.13
CA GLN A 43 6.15 28.48 11.38
C GLN A 43 6.26 27.60 10.13
N LEU A 44 5.28 27.67 9.22
CA LEU A 44 5.33 26.96 7.93
C LEU A 44 6.07 27.75 6.84
N GLU A 45 6.52 28.97 7.12
CA GLU A 45 7.18 29.87 6.16
C GLU A 45 6.37 30.10 4.87
N THR A 46 5.05 30.19 5.01
CA THR A 46 4.11 30.33 3.88
C THR A 46 3.58 31.75 3.73
N ASN A 47 3.04 32.07 2.55
CA ASN A 47 2.43 33.37 2.33
C ASN A 47 1.16 33.55 3.21
N PRO A 48 1.02 34.66 3.96
CA PRO A 48 -0.11 34.86 4.87
C PRO A 48 -1.48 34.77 4.21
N SER A 49 -1.66 35.42 3.06
CA SER A 49 -2.94 35.50 2.36
C SER A 49 -3.37 34.13 1.83
N PHE A 50 -2.43 33.37 1.27
CA PHE A 50 -2.70 32.02 0.75
C PHE A 50 -2.97 31.04 1.89
N THR A 51 -2.20 31.14 2.98
CA THR A 51 -2.35 30.26 4.14
C THR A 51 -3.71 30.45 4.80
N GLN A 52 -4.20 31.69 4.89
CA GLN A 52 -5.53 31.96 5.43
C GLN A 52 -6.62 31.19 4.66
N SER A 53 -6.68 31.34 3.33
CA SER A 53 -7.66 30.63 2.50
C SER A 53 -7.45 29.10 2.52
N PHE A 54 -6.19 28.66 2.61
CA PHE A 54 -5.86 27.24 2.71
C PHE A 54 -6.35 26.61 4.02
N LEU A 55 -6.16 27.28 5.15
CA LEU A 55 -6.66 26.84 6.46
C LEU A 55 -8.19 26.81 6.49
N GLU A 56 -8.85 27.83 5.95
CA GLU A 56 -10.32 27.84 5.81
C GLU A 56 -10.80 26.65 4.96
N THR A 57 -10.09 26.32 3.88
CA THR A 57 -10.41 25.15 3.06
C THR A 57 -10.23 23.84 3.84
N CYS A 58 -9.13 23.72 4.62
CA CYS A 58 -8.91 22.56 5.48
C CYS A 58 -10.01 22.40 6.55
N VAL A 59 -10.55 23.51 7.07
CA VAL A 59 -11.71 23.47 8.00
C VAL A 59 -12.96 22.95 7.31
N ILE A 60 -13.26 23.43 6.11
CA ILE A 60 -14.44 22.98 5.34
C ILE A 60 -14.33 21.50 4.96
N LEU A 61 -13.13 21.01 4.67
CA LEU A 61 -12.87 19.59 4.40
C LEU A 61 -12.85 18.72 5.67
N GLY A 62 -12.98 19.31 6.87
CA GLY A 62 -12.94 18.57 8.14
C GLY A 62 -11.55 18.06 8.53
N LEU A 63 -10.48 18.53 7.89
CA LEU A 63 -9.11 18.13 8.19
C LEU A 63 -8.60 18.81 9.46
N ILE A 64 -9.03 20.04 9.71
CA ILE A 64 -8.75 20.79 10.95
C ILE A 64 -10.04 21.45 11.42
N LYS A 65 -10.07 21.95 12.66
CA LYS A 65 -11.18 22.73 13.18
C LYS A 65 -10.71 24.10 13.64
N GLN A 66 -11.60 25.08 13.57
CA GLN A 66 -11.35 26.43 14.04
C GLN A 66 -12.25 26.76 15.23
N GLU A 67 -11.64 27.17 16.34
CA GLU A 67 -12.35 27.58 17.56
C GLU A 67 -11.75 28.91 18.06
N LYS A 68 -12.59 29.93 18.26
CA LYS A 68 -12.16 31.26 18.77
C LYS A 68 -10.97 31.88 18.02
N GLY A 69 -10.91 31.68 16.70
CA GLY A 69 -9.86 32.23 15.85
C GLY A 69 -8.55 31.43 15.84
N GLN A 70 -8.50 30.27 16.48
CA GLN A 70 -7.36 29.36 16.44
C GLN A 70 -7.72 28.06 15.72
N TYR A 71 -6.74 27.45 15.07
CA TYR A 71 -6.86 26.20 14.32
C TYR A 71 -6.15 25.07 15.06
N GLN A 72 -6.75 23.89 15.04
CA GLN A 72 -6.21 22.67 15.63
C GLN A 72 -6.64 21.45 14.82
N ASN A 73 -5.93 20.33 14.94
CA ASN A 73 -6.33 19.07 14.32
C ASN A 73 -7.74 18.63 14.76
N THR A 74 -8.47 17.95 13.86
CA THR A 74 -9.58 17.09 14.28
C THR A 74 -9.04 15.82 14.93
N GLU A 75 -9.89 15.07 15.65
CA GLU A 75 -9.49 13.81 16.27
C GLU A 75 -8.96 12.80 15.23
N GLU A 76 -9.66 12.70 14.09
CA GLU A 76 -9.27 11.83 12.98
C GLU A 76 -7.92 12.27 12.36
N THR A 77 -7.73 13.55 12.08
CA THR A 77 -6.44 14.05 11.58
C THR A 77 -5.30 13.80 12.57
N SER A 78 -5.54 14.04 13.86
CA SER A 78 -4.56 13.72 14.89
C SER A 78 -4.25 12.23 14.94
N GLU A 79 -5.20 11.33 14.67
CA GLU A 79 -4.97 9.89 14.70
C GLU A 79 -4.22 9.37 13.45
N PHE A 80 -4.58 9.87 12.26
CA PHE A 80 -4.16 9.28 10.98
C PHE A 80 -3.16 10.11 10.17
N LEU A 81 -3.00 11.41 10.43
CA LEU A 81 -2.21 12.31 9.57
C LEU A 81 -1.03 12.96 10.26
N VAL A 82 -0.73 12.57 11.50
CA VAL A 82 0.46 13.00 12.24
C VAL A 82 1.57 11.97 12.09
N LEU A 83 2.68 12.40 11.47
CA LEU A 83 3.85 11.54 11.26
C LEU A 83 4.35 10.92 12.57
N GLY A 84 4.67 9.62 12.54
CA GLY A 84 5.17 8.86 13.69
C GLY A 84 4.09 8.20 14.55
N LYS A 85 2.80 8.45 14.29
CA LYS A 85 1.73 7.70 14.96
C LYS A 85 1.48 6.34 14.30
N PRO A 86 1.01 5.33 15.07
CA PRO A 86 0.84 3.96 14.55
C PRO A 86 -0.09 3.85 13.33
N LYS A 87 -1.11 4.71 13.26
CA LYS A 87 -2.11 4.73 12.18
C LYS A 87 -1.81 5.77 11.09
N TYR A 88 -0.60 6.31 11.05
CA TYR A 88 -0.23 7.33 10.08
C TYR A 88 -0.38 6.81 8.63
N ILE A 89 -1.09 7.57 7.79
CA ILE A 89 -1.30 7.26 6.36
C ILE A 89 -0.83 8.37 5.42
N GLY A 90 -0.13 9.39 5.92
CA GLY A 90 0.28 10.53 5.11
C GLY A 90 1.23 10.15 3.97
N ASP A 91 2.16 9.21 4.17
CA ASP A 91 3.04 8.73 3.09
C ASP A 91 2.25 8.01 1.99
N HIS A 92 1.20 7.27 2.36
CA HIS A 92 0.31 6.65 1.38
C HIS A 92 -0.41 7.72 0.53
N ILE A 93 -0.87 8.80 1.15
CA ILE A 93 -1.47 9.95 0.45
C ILE A 93 -0.48 10.58 -0.54
N ILE A 94 0.78 10.76 -0.14
CA ILE A 94 1.83 11.30 -1.02
C ILE A 94 2.06 10.37 -2.21
N HIS A 95 2.20 9.07 -1.97
CA HIS A 95 2.38 8.09 -3.03
C HIS A 95 1.23 8.10 -4.05
N ILE A 96 -0.03 7.95 -3.62
CA ILE A 96 -1.16 7.86 -4.55
C ILE A 96 -1.34 9.15 -5.36
N THR A 97 -1.02 10.31 -4.75
CA THR A 97 -1.12 11.60 -5.42
C THR A 97 0.12 11.96 -6.26
N ASN A 98 1.16 11.11 -6.28
CA ASN A 98 2.22 11.21 -7.29
C ASN A 98 1.69 10.90 -8.71
N CYS A 99 0.57 10.18 -8.84
CA CYS A 99 -0.10 9.92 -10.12
C CYS A 99 -0.88 11.11 -10.69
N TRP A 100 -0.68 12.33 -10.19
CA TRP A 100 -1.47 13.50 -10.56
C TRP A 100 -1.55 13.75 -12.07
N TYR A 101 -0.39 13.75 -12.74
CA TYR A 101 -0.32 13.94 -14.19
C TYR A 101 -0.74 12.69 -14.97
N THR A 102 -0.53 11.49 -14.44
CA THR A 102 -1.06 10.25 -15.03
C THR A 102 -2.59 10.30 -15.11
N TRP A 103 -3.27 10.70 -14.02
CA TRP A 103 -4.72 10.91 -14.01
C TRP A 103 -5.15 12.07 -14.91
N GLY A 104 -4.36 13.12 -15.00
CA GLY A 104 -4.61 14.25 -15.91
C GLY A 104 -4.59 13.86 -17.39
N ASN A 105 -3.87 12.80 -17.75
CA ASN A 105 -3.75 12.28 -19.12
C ASN A 105 -4.67 11.08 -19.41
N LEU A 106 -5.63 10.78 -18.53
CA LEU A 106 -6.43 9.55 -18.57
C LEU A 106 -7.12 9.31 -19.92
N ASP A 107 -7.61 10.37 -20.58
CA ASP A 107 -8.27 10.27 -21.88
C ASP A 107 -7.35 9.72 -22.98
N GLN A 108 -6.08 10.13 -22.98
CA GLN A 108 -5.08 9.62 -23.91
C GLN A 108 -4.66 8.19 -23.56
N LEU A 109 -4.47 7.88 -22.27
CA LEU A 109 -4.11 6.53 -21.81
C LEU A 109 -5.18 5.49 -22.17
N ILE A 110 -6.47 5.85 -22.07
CA ILE A 110 -7.59 5.00 -22.50
C ILE A 110 -7.55 4.75 -24.02
N ARG A 111 -7.27 5.79 -24.82
CA ARG A 111 -7.20 5.66 -26.28
C ARG A 111 -6.04 4.76 -26.71
N ASP A 112 -4.90 4.91 -26.05
CA ASP A 112 -3.67 4.20 -26.39
C ASP A 112 -3.62 2.79 -25.80
N GLY A 113 -4.38 2.52 -24.74
CA GLY A 113 -4.34 1.25 -24.01
C GLY A 113 -2.99 1.00 -23.35
N ARG A 114 -2.38 2.04 -22.75
CA ARG A 114 -1.05 1.97 -22.14
C ARG A 114 -0.99 2.58 -20.74
N THR A 115 0.04 2.18 -20.01
CA THR A 115 0.43 2.76 -18.72
C THR A 115 1.28 4.02 -18.92
N GLN A 116 1.26 4.90 -17.91
CA GLN A 116 2.23 5.98 -17.76
C GLN A 116 2.60 6.11 -16.29
N LEU A 117 3.81 5.69 -15.94
CA LEU A 117 4.30 5.75 -14.56
C LEU A 117 4.50 7.21 -14.14
N PRO A 118 4.27 7.55 -12.85
CA PRO A 118 4.36 8.93 -12.38
C PRO A 118 5.67 9.65 -12.74
N PHE A 119 6.80 8.96 -12.67
CA PHE A 119 8.10 9.55 -12.99
C PHE A 119 8.31 9.82 -14.49
N GLU A 120 7.56 9.15 -15.38
CA GLU A 120 7.59 9.41 -16.82
C GLU A 120 6.87 10.72 -17.18
N THR A 121 5.99 11.21 -16.30
CA THR A 121 5.29 12.49 -16.49
C THR A 121 6.14 13.70 -16.10
N GLY A 122 7.23 13.49 -15.36
CA GLY A 122 8.03 14.55 -14.74
C GLY A 122 7.39 15.18 -13.49
N PHE A 123 6.28 14.63 -12.96
CA PHE A 123 5.66 15.13 -11.73
C PHE A 123 6.51 14.86 -10.48
N VAL A 124 7.26 13.76 -10.48
CA VAL A 124 8.18 13.29 -9.44
C VAL A 124 9.33 12.55 -10.12
N ASP A 125 10.54 12.56 -9.57
CA ASP A 125 11.63 11.72 -10.09
C ASP A 125 11.46 10.24 -9.68
N ALA A 126 12.20 9.35 -10.33
CA ALA A 126 12.06 7.90 -10.12
C ALA A 126 12.44 7.48 -8.69
N ASP A 127 13.57 7.97 -8.16
CA ASP A 127 14.08 7.59 -6.84
C ASP A 127 13.12 8.02 -5.73
N THR A 128 12.61 9.24 -5.82
CA THR A 128 11.59 9.76 -4.90
C THR A 128 10.28 8.99 -5.03
N TYR A 129 9.84 8.67 -6.26
CA TYR A 129 8.61 7.91 -6.47
C TYR A 129 8.66 6.52 -5.81
N TRP A 130 9.75 5.78 -6.01
CA TRP A 130 9.89 4.44 -5.44
C TRP A 130 10.04 4.48 -3.92
N THR A 131 10.72 5.49 -3.39
CA THR A 131 10.80 5.74 -1.94
C THR A 131 9.41 6.03 -1.35
N ASP A 132 8.66 6.94 -1.97
CA ASP A 132 7.29 7.28 -1.58
C ASP A 132 6.37 6.05 -1.66
N TYR A 133 6.52 5.24 -2.72
CA TYR A 133 5.79 3.99 -2.86
C TYR A 133 6.04 3.07 -1.66
N MET A 134 7.30 2.75 -1.36
CA MET A 134 7.64 1.86 -0.24
C MET A 134 7.15 2.38 1.10
N LYS A 135 7.30 3.68 1.38
CA LYS A 135 6.75 4.30 2.60
C LYS A 135 5.23 4.24 2.64
N GLY A 136 4.55 4.49 1.53
CA GLY A 136 3.10 4.37 1.42
C GLY A 136 2.60 2.95 1.64
N GLN A 137 3.32 1.93 1.13
CA GLN A 137 2.99 0.53 1.39
C GLN A 137 3.24 0.17 2.86
N HIS A 138 4.33 0.66 3.47
CA HIS A 138 4.61 0.50 4.90
C HIS A 138 3.51 1.11 5.77
N SER A 139 3.13 2.37 5.52
CA SER A 139 2.02 3.04 6.23
C SER A 139 0.72 2.24 6.16
N ARG A 140 0.37 1.67 5.00
CA ARG A 140 -0.81 0.82 4.87
C ARG A 140 -0.71 -0.43 5.75
N ALA A 141 0.46 -1.09 5.75
CA ALA A 141 0.70 -2.27 6.56
C ALA A 141 0.55 -1.95 8.06
N THR A 142 1.18 -0.88 8.54
CA THR A 142 1.16 -0.50 9.97
C THR A 142 -0.17 0.10 10.43
N ALA A 143 -0.93 0.74 9.53
CA ALA A 143 -2.25 1.30 9.85
C ALA A 143 -3.36 0.25 10.05
N GLY A 144 -3.05 -1.04 9.89
CA GLY A 144 -3.94 -2.15 10.30
C GLY A 144 -3.88 -3.37 9.41
N GLN A 145 -3.44 -3.23 8.15
CA GLN A 145 -3.42 -4.35 7.20
C GLN A 145 -2.52 -5.50 7.66
N GLY A 146 -1.37 -5.19 8.29
CA GLY A 146 -0.49 -6.20 8.88
C GLY A 146 -1.14 -6.99 10.01
N SER A 147 -1.95 -6.34 10.85
CA SER A 147 -2.71 -7.02 11.91
C SER A 147 -3.75 -7.97 11.33
N TYR A 148 -4.48 -7.55 10.30
CA TYR A 148 -5.46 -8.43 9.64
C TYR A 148 -4.80 -9.66 9.00
N LEU A 149 -3.59 -9.53 8.45
CA LEU A 149 -2.82 -10.68 7.98
C LEU A 149 -2.47 -11.64 9.13
N VAL A 150 -1.92 -11.12 10.22
CA VAL A 150 -1.52 -11.91 11.41
C VAL A 150 -2.73 -12.63 12.03
N GLU A 151 -3.88 -11.97 12.13
CA GLU A 151 -5.08 -12.53 12.76
C GLU A 151 -5.72 -13.67 11.94
N ASN A 152 -5.52 -13.68 10.62
CA ASN A 152 -6.16 -14.64 9.71
C ASN A 152 -5.24 -15.78 9.24
N VAL A 153 -3.96 -15.77 9.63
CA VAL A 153 -2.98 -16.79 9.23
C VAL A 153 -2.32 -17.42 10.46
N ASN A 154 -2.50 -18.74 10.62
CA ASN A 154 -1.86 -19.48 11.70
C ASN A 154 -0.47 -20.01 11.28
N LEU A 155 0.59 -19.39 11.79
CA LEU A 155 1.99 -19.77 11.53
C LEU A 155 2.70 -20.41 12.73
N LYS A 156 1.97 -20.81 13.77
CA LYS A 156 2.54 -21.30 15.04
C LYS A 156 3.55 -22.45 14.87
N ASP A 157 3.28 -23.37 13.94
CA ASP A 157 4.11 -24.55 13.68
C ASP A 157 5.05 -24.37 12.46
N LYS A 158 5.15 -23.14 11.93
CA LYS A 158 5.99 -22.79 10.78
C LYS A 158 7.27 -22.12 11.26
N ARG A 159 8.38 -22.28 10.52
CA ARG A 159 9.72 -21.79 10.91
C ARG A 159 10.39 -20.98 9.83
N LYS A 160 10.16 -21.29 8.55
CA LYS A 160 10.83 -20.61 7.43
C LYS A 160 9.82 -20.00 6.46
N LEU A 161 9.81 -18.68 6.37
CA LEU A 161 8.97 -17.90 5.46
C LEU A 161 9.81 -17.30 4.35
N LEU A 162 9.39 -17.48 3.11
CA LEU A 162 9.91 -16.77 1.95
C LEU A 162 8.92 -15.66 1.56
N ASP A 163 9.37 -14.41 1.49
CA ASP A 163 8.56 -13.27 1.05
C ASP A 163 9.03 -12.84 -0.34
N LEU A 164 8.24 -13.15 -1.37
CA LEU A 164 8.57 -12.85 -2.76
C LEU A 164 8.01 -11.49 -3.16
N GLY A 165 8.90 -10.51 -3.38
CA GLY A 165 8.48 -9.13 -3.64
C GLY A 165 8.06 -8.41 -2.35
N GLY A 166 8.80 -8.62 -1.26
CA GLY A 166 8.39 -8.13 0.07
C GLY A 166 8.51 -6.62 0.28
N GLY A 167 9.08 -5.88 -0.68
CA GLY A 167 9.19 -4.41 -0.62
C GLY A 167 9.83 -3.92 0.68
N ALA A 168 9.12 -3.04 1.40
CA ALA A 168 9.55 -2.50 2.70
C ALA A 168 9.53 -3.54 3.85
N GLY A 169 9.28 -4.82 3.57
CA GLY A 169 9.31 -5.93 4.54
C GLY A 169 8.22 -5.90 5.61
N SER A 170 7.23 -5.02 5.48
CA SER A 170 6.32 -4.65 6.58
C SER A 170 5.41 -5.81 7.01
N TYR A 171 5.01 -6.67 6.08
CA TYR A 171 4.21 -7.86 6.39
C TYR A 171 5.06 -8.97 7.02
N SER A 172 6.29 -9.18 6.53
CA SER A 172 7.26 -10.07 7.17
C SER A 172 7.60 -9.63 8.59
N ILE A 173 7.76 -8.33 8.84
CA ILE A 173 7.91 -7.73 10.17
C ILE A 173 6.71 -8.10 11.07
N ALA A 174 5.48 -7.85 10.60
CA ALA A 174 4.27 -8.16 11.37
C ALA A 174 4.16 -9.65 11.71
N LEU A 175 4.43 -10.53 10.74
CA LEU A 175 4.38 -11.98 10.92
C LEU A 175 5.47 -12.48 11.87
N CYS A 176 6.72 -12.00 11.76
CA CYS A 176 7.81 -12.41 12.66
C CYS A 176 7.60 -11.87 14.08
N ALA A 177 7.14 -10.62 14.24
CA ALA A 177 6.80 -10.07 15.55
C ALA A 177 5.73 -10.90 16.28
N ALA A 178 4.77 -11.45 15.55
CA ALA A 178 3.73 -12.32 16.10
C ALA A 178 4.19 -13.79 16.31
N ASN A 179 5.27 -14.21 15.66
CA ASN A 179 5.73 -15.60 15.64
C ASN A 179 7.25 -15.67 15.93
N PRO A 180 7.69 -15.72 17.20
CA PRO A 180 9.10 -15.60 17.58
C PRO A 180 10.06 -16.69 17.08
N GLN A 181 9.53 -17.76 16.49
CA GLN A 181 10.31 -18.86 15.91
C GLN A 181 10.36 -18.81 14.38
N LEU A 182 9.69 -17.83 13.77
CA LEU A 182 9.63 -17.66 12.33
C LEU A 182 10.86 -16.89 11.87
N GLN A 183 11.53 -17.40 10.86
CA GLN A 183 12.58 -16.72 10.12
C GLN A 183 12.07 -16.37 8.73
N ALA A 184 12.11 -15.10 8.37
CA ALA A 184 11.68 -14.61 7.07
C ALA A 184 12.88 -14.28 6.18
N PHE A 185 12.74 -14.62 4.90
CA PHE A 185 13.70 -14.33 3.84
C PHE A 185 12.99 -13.45 2.82
N ILE A 186 13.32 -12.17 2.80
CA ILE A 186 12.68 -11.19 1.93
C ILE A 186 13.49 -11.08 0.64
N VAL A 187 12.91 -11.54 -0.48
CA VAL A 187 13.51 -11.42 -1.80
C VAL A 187 12.97 -10.18 -2.48
N GLU A 188 13.86 -9.23 -2.77
CA GLU A 188 13.50 -7.97 -3.40
C GLU A 188 14.69 -7.33 -4.13
N GLN A 189 14.40 -6.39 -5.02
CA GLN A 189 15.40 -5.52 -5.65
C GLN A 189 16.19 -4.70 -4.60
N PRO A 190 17.41 -4.24 -4.93
CA PRO A 190 18.25 -3.52 -3.97
C PRO A 190 17.58 -2.24 -3.43
N GLU A 191 16.88 -1.47 -4.26
CA GLU A 191 16.35 -0.16 -3.87
C GLU A 191 15.28 -0.24 -2.78
N PRO A 192 14.25 -1.14 -2.84
CA PRO A 192 13.36 -1.34 -1.70
C PRO A 192 14.05 -1.89 -0.44
N LEU A 193 15.11 -2.69 -0.59
CA LEU A 193 15.83 -3.25 0.57
C LEU A 193 16.57 -2.17 1.38
N GLU A 194 16.97 -1.07 0.76
CA GLU A 194 17.51 0.11 1.47
C GLU A 194 16.50 0.70 2.46
N ILE A 195 15.20 0.52 2.21
CA ILE A 195 14.11 0.94 3.10
C ILE A 195 13.76 -0.17 4.09
N ALA A 196 13.73 -1.43 3.64
CA ALA A 196 13.40 -2.57 4.50
C ALA A 196 14.41 -2.74 5.65
N GLY A 197 15.71 -2.57 5.41
CA GLY A 197 16.77 -2.74 6.41
C GLY A 197 16.55 -1.91 7.68
N PRO A 198 16.50 -0.57 7.58
CA PRO A 198 16.22 0.29 8.73
C PRO A 198 14.93 -0.04 9.48
N LEU A 199 13.86 -0.44 8.76
CA LEU A 199 12.59 -0.81 9.38
C LEU A 199 12.69 -2.12 10.16
N VAL A 200 13.42 -3.11 9.64
CA VAL A 200 13.69 -4.37 10.35
C VAL A 200 14.52 -4.12 11.61
N GLU A 201 15.53 -3.25 11.52
CA GLU A 201 16.37 -2.83 12.65
C GLU A 201 15.56 -2.10 13.73
N GLU A 202 14.71 -1.14 13.35
CA GLU A 202 13.86 -0.39 14.27
C GLU A 202 12.93 -1.32 15.09
N GLN A 203 12.46 -2.40 14.46
CA GLN A 203 11.61 -3.40 15.11
C GLN A 203 12.39 -4.50 15.86
N ASN A 204 13.72 -4.44 15.89
CA ASN A 204 14.61 -5.42 16.52
C ASN A 204 14.42 -6.86 15.99
N LEU A 205 14.23 -7.00 14.67
CA LEU A 205 13.96 -8.29 14.01
C LEU A 205 15.09 -8.77 13.10
N THR A 206 16.28 -8.18 13.18
CA THR A 206 17.45 -8.55 12.35
C THR A 206 17.88 -10.01 12.50
N ASP A 207 17.64 -10.62 13.66
CA ASP A 207 17.94 -12.05 13.91
C ASP A 207 16.90 -13.00 13.31
N GLN A 208 15.72 -12.49 12.95
CA GLN A 208 14.61 -13.25 12.36
C GLN A 208 14.43 -12.98 10.86
N ILE A 209 14.80 -11.79 10.38
CA ILE A 209 14.55 -11.38 9.00
C ILE A 209 15.88 -11.21 8.26
N THR A 210 16.04 -12.00 7.21
CA THR A 210 17.16 -11.90 6.27
C THR A 210 16.69 -11.21 5.00
N LEU A 211 17.40 -10.16 4.58
CA LEU A 211 17.17 -9.48 3.31
C LEU A 211 18.00 -10.16 2.22
N VAL A 212 17.35 -10.53 1.12
CA VAL A 212 17.94 -11.25 -0.01
C VAL A 212 17.76 -10.39 -1.25
N GLU A 213 18.84 -9.75 -1.69
CA GLU A 213 18.84 -8.98 -2.93
C GLU A 213 18.69 -9.92 -4.14
N GLY A 214 17.68 -9.66 -4.97
CA GLY A 214 17.54 -10.32 -6.25
C GLY A 214 16.17 -10.20 -6.91
N ASP A 215 16.14 -10.54 -8.20
CA ASP A 215 14.90 -10.65 -8.95
C ASP A 215 14.21 -11.97 -8.63
N PHE A 216 13.05 -11.90 -7.97
CA PHE A 216 12.26 -13.08 -7.63
C PHE A 216 11.85 -13.91 -8.86
N ASN A 217 11.88 -13.38 -10.09
CA ASN A 217 11.60 -14.16 -11.29
C ASN A 217 12.75 -15.12 -11.64
N THR A 218 13.99 -14.72 -11.38
CA THR A 218 15.19 -15.40 -11.88
C THR A 218 16.10 -15.97 -10.78
N ILE A 219 15.98 -15.50 -9.54
CA ILE A 219 16.80 -15.97 -8.42
C ILE A 219 16.62 -17.48 -8.16
N ASP A 220 17.71 -18.17 -7.85
CA ASP A 220 17.66 -19.54 -7.36
C ASP A 220 17.25 -19.56 -5.89
N LEU A 221 16.17 -20.28 -5.59
CA LEU A 221 15.61 -20.37 -4.25
C LEU A 221 15.93 -21.73 -3.63
N GLU A 222 16.10 -21.74 -2.31
CA GLU A 222 16.04 -22.97 -1.54
C GLU A 222 14.63 -23.58 -1.60
N THR A 223 14.51 -24.88 -1.29
CA THR A 223 13.26 -25.65 -1.45
C THR A 223 12.75 -26.25 -0.14
N ASP A 224 13.05 -25.59 0.97
CA ASP A 224 12.77 -26.03 2.34
C ASP A 224 11.92 -25.01 3.13
N TYR A 225 11.15 -24.16 2.43
CA TYR A 225 10.29 -23.17 3.06
C TYR A 225 8.98 -23.77 3.55
N ASP A 226 8.55 -23.37 4.75
CA ASP A 226 7.25 -23.74 5.32
C ASP A 226 6.11 -22.88 4.78
N VAL A 227 6.44 -21.63 4.42
CA VAL A 227 5.51 -20.59 4.00
C VAL A 227 6.11 -19.77 2.86
N VAL A 228 5.29 -19.43 1.85
CA VAL A 228 5.63 -18.40 0.86
C VAL A 228 4.57 -17.31 0.94
N LEU A 229 5.00 -16.07 1.15
CA LEU A 229 4.17 -14.87 1.08
C LEU A 229 4.36 -14.19 -0.29
N ILE A 230 3.25 -13.85 -0.93
CA ILE A 230 3.19 -13.02 -2.14
C ILE A 230 2.19 -11.91 -1.85
N SER A 231 2.68 -10.70 -1.56
CA SER A 231 1.82 -9.60 -1.12
C SER A 231 1.93 -8.36 -2.02
N GLY A 232 0.83 -7.95 -2.64
CA GLY A 232 0.80 -6.77 -3.52
C GLY A 232 1.52 -6.93 -4.85
N VAL A 233 1.79 -8.17 -5.25
CA VAL A 233 2.51 -8.51 -6.49
C VAL A 233 1.55 -8.95 -7.59
N VAL A 234 0.52 -9.74 -7.27
CA VAL A 234 -0.38 -10.37 -8.23
C VAL A 234 -1.20 -9.34 -9.00
N CYS A 235 -1.62 -8.26 -8.35
CA CYS A 235 -2.39 -7.20 -9.00
C CYS A 235 -1.57 -6.41 -10.05
N THR A 236 -0.23 -6.42 -9.95
CA THR A 236 0.67 -5.65 -10.84
C THR A 236 1.20 -6.44 -12.03
N LYS A 237 0.84 -7.73 -12.14
CA LYS A 237 1.41 -8.68 -13.11
C LYS A 237 0.35 -9.25 -14.03
N SER A 238 0.75 -9.69 -15.23
CA SER A 238 -0.12 -10.46 -16.11
C SER A 238 -0.45 -11.86 -15.54
N GLU A 239 -1.49 -12.52 -16.05
CA GLU A 239 -1.84 -13.89 -15.64
C GLU A 239 -0.66 -14.86 -15.83
N THR A 240 0.03 -14.78 -16.96
CA THR A 240 1.18 -15.66 -17.27
C THR A 240 2.29 -15.51 -16.25
N GLU A 241 2.61 -14.28 -15.86
CA GLU A 241 3.60 -13.99 -14.82
C GLU A 241 3.13 -14.47 -13.44
N CYS A 242 1.85 -14.27 -13.09
CA CYS A 242 1.28 -14.77 -11.84
C CYS A 242 1.40 -16.30 -11.73
N ARG A 243 1.06 -17.02 -12.79
CA ARG A 243 1.17 -18.49 -12.85
C ARG A 243 2.62 -18.95 -12.71
N TYR A 244 3.56 -18.26 -13.36
CA TYR A 244 4.98 -18.54 -13.22
C TYR A 244 5.46 -18.31 -11.77
N LEU A 245 5.05 -17.21 -11.15
CA LEU A 245 5.35 -16.90 -9.75
C LEU A 245 4.80 -17.97 -8.79
N PHE A 246 3.56 -18.42 -9.02
CA PHE A 246 2.95 -19.50 -8.23
C PHE A 246 3.67 -20.83 -8.41
N GLN A 247 4.13 -21.17 -9.62
CA GLN A 247 4.96 -22.36 -9.84
C GLN A 247 6.28 -22.27 -9.06
N LYS A 248 6.88 -21.09 -8.98
CA LYS A 248 8.11 -20.86 -8.22
C LYS A 248 7.88 -21.00 -6.72
N ALA A 249 6.79 -20.40 -6.19
CA ALA A 249 6.36 -20.58 -4.82
C ALA A 249 6.11 -22.06 -4.48
N TYR A 250 5.42 -22.79 -5.36
CA TYR A 250 5.18 -24.22 -5.21
C TYR A 250 6.49 -25.01 -5.12
N ASN A 251 7.48 -24.69 -5.95
CA ASN A 251 8.77 -25.39 -5.94
C ASN A 251 9.59 -25.09 -4.67
N ALA A 252 9.50 -23.89 -4.12
CA ALA A 252 10.22 -23.46 -2.92
C ALA A 252 9.65 -24.09 -1.62
N LEU A 253 8.36 -24.43 -1.61
CA LEU A 253 7.68 -24.99 -0.44
C LEU A 253 8.02 -26.46 -0.19
N ILE A 254 8.06 -26.87 1.07
CA ILE A 254 8.01 -28.29 1.48
C ILE A 254 6.60 -28.89 1.28
N PRO A 255 6.45 -30.22 1.25
CA PRO A 255 5.14 -30.86 1.40
C PRO A 255 4.46 -30.42 2.71
N GLY A 256 3.18 -30.06 2.65
CA GLY A 256 2.44 -29.42 3.75
C GLY A 256 2.76 -27.93 3.97
N GLY A 257 3.53 -27.32 3.06
CA GLY A 257 3.84 -25.89 3.04
C GLY A 257 2.63 -25.04 2.65
N LEU A 258 2.62 -23.78 3.07
CA LEU A 258 1.51 -22.84 2.87
C LEU A 258 1.93 -21.72 1.89
N VAL A 259 1.11 -21.43 0.88
CA VAL A 259 1.21 -20.16 0.16
C VAL A 259 0.16 -19.19 0.69
N ILE A 260 0.58 -17.94 0.89
CA ILE A 260 -0.25 -16.81 1.29
C ILE A 260 -0.18 -15.78 0.17
N VAL A 261 -1.29 -15.54 -0.52
CA VAL A 261 -1.43 -14.42 -1.45
C VAL A 261 -2.25 -13.35 -0.76
N GLN A 262 -1.69 -12.15 -0.61
CA GLN A 262 -2.40 -10.98 -0.09
C GLN A 262 -2.41 -9.89 -1.16
N ASP A 263 -3.58 -9.53 -1.67
CA ASP A 263 -3.64 -8.49 -2.69
C ASP A 263 -4.99 -7.77 -2.70
N PHE A 264 -5.09 -6.68 -3.48
CA PHE A 264 -6.36 -6.17 -3.95
C PHE A 264 -7.06 -7.28 -4.72
N MET A 265 -8.21 -7.70 -4.22
CA MET A 265 -8.99 -8.77 -4.84
C MET A 265 -10.47 -8.55 -4.65
N GLN A 266 -11.21 -8.84 -5.71
CA GLN A 266 -12.65 -8.80 -5.72
C GLN A 266 -13.21 -10.06 -5.05
N ILE A 267 -13.44 -9.99 -3.74
CA ILE A 267 -14.06 -11.05 -2.94
C ILE A 267 -15.31 -10.53 -2.23
N GLY A 268 -16.48 -11.05 -2.63
CA GLY A 268 -17.76 -10.66 -2.01
C GLY A 268 -18.36 -9.37 -2.62
N ARG A 269 -19.65 -9.43 -2.93
CA ARG A 269 -20.34 -8.46 -3.79
C ARG A 269 -21.14 -7.44 -2.99
N SER A 270 -20.50 -6.43 -2.41
CA SER A 270 -21.21 -5.21 -1.97
C SER A 270 -21.09 -4.12 -3.04
N SER A 271 -22.11 -3.26 -3.20
CA SER A 271 -22.09 -2.21 -4.21
C SER A 271 -21.04 -1.12 -3.94
N GLN A 272 -20.69 -0.89 -2.67
CA GLN A 272 -19.64 0.05 -2.29
C GLN A 272 -18.25 -0.53 -2.58
N GLN A 273 -18.05 -1.82 -2.32
CA GLN A 273 -16.80 -2.53 -2.67
C GLN A 273 -16.59 -2.49 -4.19
N GLN A 274 -17.65 -2.77 -4.96
CA GLN A 274 -17.58 -2.77 -6.41
C GLN A 274 -17.09 -1.44 -7.02
N PHE A 275 -17.48 -0.30 -6.46
CA PHE A 275 -16.98 0.99 -6.94
C PHE A 275 -15.47 1.12 -6.73
N LEU A 276 -14.99 0.76 -5.55
CA LEU A 276 -13.58 0.85 -5.19
C LEU A 276 -12.73 -0.14 -6.00
N ASP A 277 -13.23 -1.35 -6.23
CA ASP A 277 -12.56 -2.38 -7.03
C ASP A 277 -12.41 -1.96 -8.50
N ILE A 278 -13.46 -1.38 -9.10
CA ILE A 278 -13.40 -0.89 -10.48
C ILE A 278 -12.43 0.30 -10.62
N MET A 279 -12.42 1.21 -9.65
CA MET A 279 -11.47 2.32 -9.64
C MET A 279 -10.03 1.83 -9.43
N MET A 280 -9.84 0.79 -8.62
CA MET A 280 -8.54 0.15 -8.41
C MET A 280 -8.02 -0.54 -9.67
N ASP A 281 -8.88 -1.29 -10.38
CA ASP A 281 -8.51 -1.92 -11.66
C ASP A 281 -8.02 -0.88 -12.69
N LEU A 282 -8.73 0.25 -12.80
CA LEU A 282 -8.32 1.34 -13.68
C LEU A 282 -6.97 1.95 -13.23
N TYR A 283 -6.80 2.20 -11.94
CA TYR A 283 -5.55 2.71 -11.37
C TYR A 283 -4.36 1.79 -11.68
N LEU A 284 -4.52 0.48 -11.45
CA LEU A 284 -3.49 -0.52 -11.71
C LEU A 284 -3.05 -0.51 -13.18
N LYS A 285 -4.01 -0.46 -14.11
CA LYS A 285 -3.74 -0.41 -15.56
C LYS A 285 -2.97 0.83 -15.97
N ILE A 286 -3.36 2.01 -15.48
CA ILE A 286 -2.74 3.27 -15.93
C ILE A 286 -1.43 3.58 -15.21
N ALA A 287 -1.20 3.02 -14.01
CA ALA A 287 -0.10 3.40 -13.13
C ALA A 287 0.90 2.26 -12.80
N PHE A 288 0.72 1.04 -13.31
CA PHE A 288 1.68 -0.07 -13.11
C PHE A 288 1.99 -0.84 -14.39
N ASP A 289 1.00 -1.55 -14.97
CA ASP A 289 1.19 -2.35 -16.18
C ASP A 289 -0.15 -2.49 -16.93
N PRO A 290 -0.21 -2.51 -18.28
CA PRO A 290 -1.47 -2.65 -19.00
C PRO A 290 -2.20 -3.98 -18.73
N GLY A 291 -1.45 -5.02 -18.38
CA GLY A 291 -1.91 -6.35 -17.96
C GLY A 291 -2.21 -6.49 -16.47
N ALA A 292 -1.89 -5.46 -15.66
CA ALA A 292 -2.30 -5.36 -14.26
C ALA A 292 -3.83 -5.31 -14.14
N SER A 293 -4.35 -5.80 -13.01
CA SER A 293 -5.79 -5.85 -12.75
C SER A 293 -6.10 -6.13 -11.29
N ASP A 294 -7.22 -5.59 -10.81
CA ASP A 294 -7.81 -6.01 -9.55
C ASP A 294 -8.47 -7.38 -9.75
N ARG A 295 -7.80 -8.45 -9.29
CA ARG A 295 -8.10 -9.83 -9.67
C ARG A 295 -9.35 -10.36 -8.98
N LEU A 296 -10.09 -11.26 -9.64
CA LEU A 296 -11.12 -12.02 -8.96
C LEU A 296 -10.47 -13.08 -8.07
N GLY A 297 -10.99 -13.27 -6.85
CA GLY A 297 -10.47 -14.30 -5.95
C GLY A 297 -10.51 -15.71 -6.56
N ASP A 298 -11.59 -16.02 -7.28
CA ASP A 298 -11.76 -17.32 -7.97
C ASP A 298 -10.72 -17.55 -9.07
N GLU A 299 -10.27 -16.49 -9.77
CA GLU A 299 -9.22 -16.60 -10.80
C GLU A 299 -7.89 -17.00 -10.17
N VAL A 300 -7.49 -16.30 -9.10
CA VAL A 300 -6.23 -16.57 -8.40
C VAL A 300 -6.24 -17.96 -7.76
N GLN A 301 -7.37 -18.41 -7.19
CA GLN A 301 -7.52 -19.78 -6.70
C GLN A 301 -7.37 -20.82 -7.81
N SER A 302 -7.95 -20.57 -8.99
CA SER A 302 -7.80 -21.46 -10.14
C SER A 302 -6.33 -21.58 -10.55
N TRP A 303 -5.59 -20.46 -10.59
CA TRP A 303 -4.18 -20.45 -10.98
C TRP A 303 -3.31 -21.24 -10.00
N LEU A 304 -3.56 -21.12 -8.69
CA LEU A 304 -2.89 -21.92 -7.67
C LEU A 304 -3.20 -23.42 -7.83
N THR A 305 -4.47 -23.77 -8.08
CA THR A 305 -4.90 -25.15 -8.25
C THR A 305 -4.26 -25.78 -9.49
N ASP A 306 -4.16 -25.05 -10.60
CA ASP A 306 -3.52 -25.50 -11.83
C ASP A 306 -2.04 -25.84 -11.65
N VAL A 307 -1.35 -25.14 -10.73
CA VAL A 307 0.05 -25.41 -10.36
C VAL A 307 0.18 -26.67 -9.49
N GLY A 308 -0.89 -27.05 -8.77
CA GLY A 308 -0.92 -28.24 -7.91
C GLY A 308 -1.15 -27.94 -6.42
N PHE A 309 -1.39 -26.69 -6.05
CA PHE A 309 -1.84 -26.37 -4.69
C PHE A 309 -3.22 -26.97 -4.41
N THR A 310 -3.51 -27.22 -3.14
CA THR A 310 -4.75 -27.83 -2.66
C THR A 310 -5.41 -26.99 -1.56
N ASN A 311 -6.68 -27.25 -1.26
CA ASN A 311 -7.46 -26.56 -0.23
C ASN A 311 -7.46 -25.02 -0.32
N PRO A 312 -7.70 -24.41 -1.49
CA PRO A 312 -7.65 -22.97 -1.59
C PRO A 312 -8.78 -22.32 -0.76
N GLN A 313 -8.43 -21.32 0.06
CA GLN A 313 -9.36 -20.57 0.91
C GLN A 313 -9.29 -19.09 0.56
N GLN A 314 -10.46 -18.46 0.37
CA GLN A 314 -10.59 -17.01 0.21
C GLN A 314 -11.02 -16.40 1.55
N ILE A 315 -10.28 -15.41 2.03
CA ILE A 315 -10.56 -14.70 3.28
C ILE A 315 -10.68 -13.21 2.97
N PRO A 316 -11.90 -12.65 2.90
CA PRO A 316 -12.07 -11.20 2.76
C PRO A 316 -11.61 -10.50 4.04
N LEU A 317 -10.94 -9.35 3.90
CA LEU A 317 -10.53 -8.51 5.02
C LEU A 317 -11.41 -7.25 5.07
N PRO A 318 -11.44 -6.49 6.18
CA PRO A 318 -12.22 -5.26 6.29
C PRO A 318 -11.61 -4.07 5.51
N THR A 319 -10.75 -4.36 4.54
CA THR A 319 -10.10 -3.41 3.63
C THR A 319 -10.37 -3.85 2.18
N GLN A 320 -9.76 -3.22 1.18
CA GLN A 320 -9.82 -3.73 -0.20
C GLN A 320 -8.93 -4.95 -0.45
N PHE A 321 -8.11 -5.33 0.53
CA PHE A 321 -7.29 -6.53 0.43
C PHE A 321 -8.10 -7.77 0.78
N ALA A 322 -7.67 -8.89 0.22
CA ALA A 322 -8.08 -10.20 0.68
C ALA A 322 -6.88 -11.14 0.76
N LEU A 323 -7.09 -12.28 1.41
CA LEU A 323 -6.13 -13.38 1.44
C LEU A 323 -6.63 -14.56 0.61
N ILE A 324 -5.70 -15.17 -0.11
CA ILE A 324 -5.88 -16.52 -0.64
C ILE A 324 -4.80 -17.42 -0.03
N LEU A 325 -5.24 -18.45 0.66
CA LEU A 325 -4.39 -19.46 1.29
C LEU A 325 -4.50 -20.76 0.51
N ALA A 326 -3.41 -21.48 0.30
CA ALA A 326 -3.45 -22.83 -0.26
C ALA A 326 -2.25 -23.68 0.19
N ASP A 327 -2.44 -25.00 0.23
CA ASP A 327 -1.44 -25.95 0.73
C ASP A 327 -0.72 -26.66 -0.41
N LYS A 328 0.59 -26.83 -0.29
CA LYS A 328 1.33 -27.80 -1.10
C LYS A 328 1.09 -29.20 -0.53
N PRO A 329 0.62 -30.17 -1.33
CA PRO A 329 0.29 -31.51 -0.86
C PRO A 329 1.50 -32.33 -0.38
#